data_AF-A0A958FE78-F1
#
_entry.id   AF-A0A958FE78-F1
#
_cell.length_a   1.000
_cell.length_b   1.000
_cell.length_c   1.000
_cell.angle_alpha   90.00
_cell.angle_beta   90.00
_cell.angle_gamma   90.00
#
_symmetry.space_group_name_H-M   'P 1'
#
loop_
_entity.id
_entity.type
_entity.pdbx_description
1 polymer ?
#
loop_
_entity_poly.entity_id
_entity_poly.type
_entity_poly.pdbx_seq_one_letter_code
_entity_poly.pdbx_strand_id
1 'polypeptide(L)'
;MVKVSPKTKKISFQITLPEADTVYVVGDFNGWSGDATPLKKGRGGVWKTDVKLESGDYQFRYLVNHNEWVNDDEAPAVPNQFGSHNSVVHVEFPAVKPAAKKPAAKKATAKKSSNGKAK
;
A
#
# COMPACT_ATOMS: atom_id res chain seq x y z
N MET A 1 23.59 -26.88 -8.37
CA MET A 1 23.09 -25.90 -7.37
C MET A 1 22.13 -24.97 -8.10
N VAL A 2 20.82 -25.05 -7.84
CA VAL A 2 19.84 -24.18 -8.50
C VAL A 2 19.76 -22.87 -7.71
N LYS A 3 20.11 -21.74 -8.33
CA LYS A 3 19.84 -20.40 -7.80
C LYS A 3 18.43 -20.01 -8.24
N VAL A 4 17.48 -20.01 -7.32
CA VAL A 4 16.16 -19.41 -7.55
C VAL A 4 16.23 -17.97 -7.06
N SER A 5 16.11 -17.00 -7.96
CA SER A 5 15.94 -15.60 -7.58
C SER A 5 14.48 -15.36 -7.19
N PRO A 6 14.20 -14.70 -6.06
CA PRO A 6 12.84 -14.36 -5.68
C PRO A 6 12.22 -13.39 -6.69
N LYS A 7 10.92 -13.55 -6.94
CA LYS A 7 10.17 -12.64 -7.80
C LYS A 7 9.80 -11.40 -7.01
N THR A 8 9.99 -10.22 -7.60
CA THR A 8 9.64 -8.93 -6.99
C THR A 8 8.63 -8.15 -7.84
N LYS A 9 7.70 -7.45 -7.19
CA LYS A 9 6.67 -6.59 -7.77
C LYS A 9 7.02 -5.16 -7.45
N LYS A 10 6.89 -4.29 -8.44
CA LYS A 10 7.07 -2.85 -8.25
C LYS A 10 5.81 -2.28 -7.59
N ILE A 11 5.95 -1.79 -6.36
CA ILE A 11 4.90 -1.16 -5.57
C ILE A 11 5.16 0.35 -5.52
N SER A 12 4.15 1.14 -5.86
CA SER A 12 4.22 2.60 -5.86
C SER A 12 3.67 3.12 -4.54
N PHE A 13 4.51 3.78 -3.76
CA PHE A 13 4.09 4.52 -2.57
C PHE A 13 3.85 5.98 -2.95
N GLN A 14 2.73 6.56 -2.47
CA GLN A 14 2.34 7.91 -2.84
C GLN A 14 1.58 8.58 -1.69
N ILE A 15 1.88 9.86 -1.45
CA ILE A 15 1.15 10.70 -0.49
C ILE A 15 1.13 12.16 -0.96
N THR A 16 0.11 12.93 -0.62
CA THR A 16 0.02 14.36 -0.98
C THR A 16 0.34 15.23 0.23
N LEU A 17 1.48 15.91 0.20
CA LEU A 17 1.98 16.80 1.26
C LEU A 17 2.64 18.04 0.61
N PRO A 18 1.86 19.08 0.24
CA PRO A 18 2.37 20.26 -0.47
C PRO A 18 3.46 21.01 0.28
N GLU A 19 3.31 21.12 1.60
CA GLU A 19 4.20 21.88 2.49
C GLU A 19 5.41 21.07 3.01
N ALA A 20 5.52 19.79 2.65
CA ALA A 20 6.68 18.99 3.05
C ALA A 20 7.94 19.41 2.27
N ASP A 21 9.10 19.31 2.92
CA ASP A 21 10.42 19.52 2.32
C ASP A 21 11.08 18.19 1.97
N THR A 22 10.88 17.18 2.81
CA THR A 22 11.37 15.81 2.60
C THR A 22 10.31 14.80 3.03
N VAL A 23 10.19 13.71 2.28
CA VAL A 23 9.33 12.57 2.65
C VAL A 23 10.11 11.28 2.37
N TYR A 24 10.14 10.39 3.35
CA TYR A 24 10.70 9.04 3.24
C TYR A 24 9.61 8.02 3.51
N VAL A 25 9.62 6.89 2.79
CA VAL A 25 8.83 5.73 3.18
C VAL A 25 9.72 4.80 4.01
N VAL A 26 9.24 4.46 5.19
CA VAL A 26 9.98 3.70 6.19
C VAL A 26 9.17 2.48 6.57
N GLY A 27 9.76 1.29 6.48
CA GLY A 27 9.02 0.07 6.77
C GLY A 27 9.89 -1.18 6.79
N ASP A 28 9.24 -2.34 6.86
CA ASP A 28 9.93 -3.63 7.00
C ASP A 28 10.95 -3.89 5.88
N PHE A 29 10.63 -3.44 4.66
CA PHE A 29 11.47 -3.65 3.47
C PHE A 29 12.79 -2.87 3.45
N ASN A 30 12.94 -1.84 4.29
CA ASN A 30 14.20 -1.09 4.43
C ASN A 30 14.72 -1.12 5.88
N GLY A 31 14.25 -2.07 6.70
CA GLY A 31 14.67 -2.21 8.09
C GLY A 31 14.31 -1.00 8.96
N TRP A 32 13.22 -0.30 8.64
CA TRP A 32 12.78 0.91 9.34
C TRP A 32 13.81 2.06 9.35
N SER A 33 14.67 2.15 8.34
CA SER A 33 15.58 3.31 8.16
C SER A 33 14.81 4.56 7.70
N GLY A 34 15.01 5.66 8.43
CA GLY A 34 14.38 6.96 8.18
C GLY A 34 14.93 7.74 6.99
N ASP A 35 15.97 7.24 6.33
CA ASP A 35 16.71 7.93 5.27
C ASP A 35 17.00 7.06 4.02
N ALA A 36 16.76 5.75 4.07
CA ALA A 36 17.07 4.84 2.97
C ALA A 36 16.20 4.98 1.72
N THR A 37 14.93 5.40 1.88
CA THR A 37 13.95 5.39 0.76
C THR A 37 13.23 6.73 0.61
N PRO A 38 13.91 7.76 0.06
CA PRO A 38 13.29 9.06 -0.19
C PRO A 38 12.21 8.99 -1.29
N LEU A 39 11.16 9.80 -1.13
CA LEU A 39 10.15 10.05 -2.16
C LEU A 39 10.53 11.29 -2.97
N LYS A 40 10.14 11.28 -4.25
CA LYS A 40 10.32 12.42 -5.14
C LYS A 40 9.08 13.31 -5.12
N LYS A 41 9.26 14.60 -4.86
CA LYS A 41 8.19 15.61 -4.97
C LYS A 41 7.80 15.80 -6.44
N GLY A 42 6.53 15.60 -6.73
CA GLY A 42 5.87 15.83 -8.01
C GLY A 42 5.04 17.13 -7.99
N ARG A 43 4.14 17.26 -8.97
CA ARG A 43 3.23 18.42 -9.07
C ARG A 43 2.16 18.36 -7.98
N GLY A 44 1.71 19.53 -7.52
CA GLY A 44 0.60 19.64 -6.57
C GLY A 44 0.90 19.04 -5.18
N GLY A 45 2.17 18.88 -4.81
CA GLY A 45 2.55 18.31 -3.52
C GLY A 45 2.49 16.78 -3.44
N VAL A 46 2.30 16.09 -4.57
CA VAL A 46 2.30 14.62 -4.60
C VAL A 46 3.73 14.11 -4.49
N TRP A 47 4.00 13.30 -3.48
CA TRP A 47 5.26 12.59 -3.28
C TRP A 47 5.11 11.16 -3.76
N LYS A 48 6.12 10.63 -4.46
CA LYS A 48 6.07 9.26 -4.97
C LYS A 48 7.44 8.59 -4.98
N THR A 49 7.45 7.28 -4.70
CA THR A 49 8.58 6.39 -4.99
C THR A 49 8.08 5.01 -5.35
N ASP A 50 8.95 4.21 -5.96
CA ASP A 50 8.63 2.84 -6.32
C ASP A 50 9.62 1.88 -5.66
N VAL A 51 9.12 0.88 -4.94
CA VAL A 51 9.92 -0.14 -4.25
C VAL A 51 9.62 -1.50 -4.84
N LYS A 52 10.65 -2.33 -5.03
CA LYS A 52 10.49 -3.72 -5.46
C LYS A 52 10.33 -4.60 -4.22
N LEU A 53 9.16 -5.20 -4.06
CA LEU A 53 8.82 -6.05 -2.92
C LEU A 53 8.54 -7.48 -3.38
N GLU A 54 8.92 -8.45 -2.57
CA GLU A 54 8.49 -9.83 -2.73
C GLU A 54 7.03 -9.99 -2.27
N SER A 55 6.50 -11.21 -2.38
CA SER A 55 5.17 -11.46 -1.83
C SER A 55 5.22 -11.47 -0.31
N GLY A 56 4.27 -10.78 0.31
CA GLY A 56 4.19 -10.67 1.75
C GLY A 56 3.41 -9.44 2.19
N ASP A 57 3.29 -9.32 3.51
CA ASP A 57 2.69 -8.16 4.17
C ASP A 57 3.80 -7.32 4.77
N TYR A 58 3.80 -6.03 4.48
CA TYR A 58 4.82 -5.09 4.95
C TYR A 58 4.15 -3.95 5.70
N GLN A 59 4.62 -3.68 6.91
CA GLN A 59 4.28 -2.48 7.65
C GLN A 59 5.16 -1.32 7.22
N PHE A 60 4.57 -0.12 7.16
CA PHE A 60 5.27 1.10 6.80
C PHE A 60 4.62 2.35 7.37
N ARG A 61 5.35 3.46 7.34
CA ARG A 61 4.89 4.83 7.58
C ARG A 61 5.68 5.80 6.69
N TYR A 62 5.19 7.03 6.56
CA TYR A 62 5.94 8.14 5.96
C TYR A 62 6.62 8.96 7.06
N LEU A 63 7.91 9.22 6.91
CA LEU A 63 8.66 10.15 7.74
C LEU A 63 8.81 11.47 6.99
N VAL A 64 8.13 12.51 7.48
CA VAL A 64 8.07 13.84 6.88
C VAL A 64 9.01 14.75 7.66
N ASN A 65 9.81 15.54 6.93
CA ASN A 65 10.74 16.52 7.49
C ASN A 65 11.63 15.97 8.63
N HIS A 66 11.95 14.67 8.58
CA HIS A 66 12.71 13.91 9.58
C HIS A 66 12.14 13.89 11.01
N ASN A 67 10.93 14.38 11.25
CA ASN A 67 10.38 14.52 12.61
C ASN A 67 8.91 14.13 12.76
N GLU A 68 8.16 14.02 11.67
CA GLU A 68 6.74 13.75 11.69
C GLU A 68 6.42 12.40 11.04
N TRP A 69 5.66 11.57 11.75
CA TRP A 69 5.26 10.25 11.27
C TRP A 69 3.82 10.24 10.80
N VAL A 70 3.62 10.01 9.51
CA VAL A 70 2.32 10.01 8.85
C VAL A 70 1.97 8.62 8.35
N ASN A 71 0.72 8.19 8.54
CA ASN A 71 0.20 6.95 7.96
C ASN A 71 -0.44 7.23 6.61
N ASP A 72 -0.52 6.19 5.79
CA ASP A 72 -1.30 6.21 4.56
C ASP A 72 -2.77 6.00 4.89
N ASP A 73 -3.62 6.99 4.60
CA ASP A 73 -5.07 6.97 4.87
C ASP A 73 -5.83 5.94 4.01
N GLU A 74 -5.25 5.53 2.87
CA GLU A 74 -5.85 4.51 1.99
C GLU A 74 -5.41 3.09 2.37
N ALA A 75 -4.39 2.95 3.22
CA ALA A 75 -3.89 1.65 3.65
C ALA A 75 -4.57 1.17 4.94
N PRO A 76 -4.74 -0.16 5.12
CA PRO A 76 -5.10 -0.73 6.41
C PRO A 76 -4.08 -0.35 7.50
N ALA A 77 -4.57 -0.12 8.72
CA ALA A 77 -3.74 0.23 9.87
C ALA A 77 -3.70 -0.90 10.91
N VAL A 78 -2.52 -1.16 11.47
CA VAL A 78 -2.31 -2.14 12.56
C VAL A 78 -1.63 -1.49 13.76
N PRO A 79 -2.00 -1.83 15.01
CA PRO A 79 -1.34 -1.30 16.20
C PRO A 79 0.17 -1.63 16.22
N ASN A 80 0.99 -0.71 16.71
CA ASN A 80 2.42 -0.90 16.90
C ASN A 80 2.82 -0.87 18.39
N GLN A 81 4.08 -1.22 18.67
CA GLN A 81 4.62 -1.29 20.03
C GLN A 81 4.73 0.05 20.76
N PHE A 82 4.55 1.18 20.06
CA PHE A 82 4.66 2.53 20.61
C PHE A 82 3.30 3.14 20.95
N GLY A 83 2.23 2.34 20.98
CA GLY A 83 0.88 2.82 21.26
C GLY A 83 0.25 3.63 20.12
N SER A 84 0.79 3.52 18.90
CA SER A 84 0.22 4.10 17.68
C SER A 84 -0.06 3.00 16.65
N HIS A 85 -0.19 3.36 15.37
CA HIS A 85 -0.46 2.40 14.29
C HIS A 85 0.55 2.54 13.15
N ASN A 86 0.78 1.46 12.41
CA ASN A 86 1.50 1.43 11.14
C ASN A 86 0.52 1.14 10.00
N SER A 87 0.80 1.67 8.80
CA SER A 87 0.09 1.28 7.56
C SER A 87 0.60 -0.08 7.07
N VAL A 88 -0.24 -0.83 6.36
CA VAL A 88 0.10 -2.15 5.81
C VAL A 88 -0.09 -2.18 4.30
N VAL A 89 0.89 -2.73 3.58
CA VAL A 89 0.78 -3.06 2.16
C VAL A 89 0.86 -4.57 1.95
N HIS A 90 -0.12 -5.11 1.23
CA HIS A 90 -0.20 -6.52 0.87
C HIS A 90 0.32 -6.72 -0.56
N VAL A 91 1.35 -7.55 -0.71
CA VAL A 91 1.96 -7.84 -2.01
C VAL A 91 1.68 -9.29 -2.41
N GLU A 92 0.76 -9.47 -3.34
CA GLU A 92 0.45 -10.79 -3.91
C GLU A 92 0.96 -10.92 -5.35
N PHE A 93 1.69 -12.01 -5.62
CA PHE A 93 1.81 -12.55 -6.97
C PHE A 93 0.70 -13.58 -7.20
N PRO A 94 0.03 -13.56 -8.36
CA PRO A 94 -0.82 -14.68 -8.72
C PRO A 94 0.03 -15.96 -8.75
N ALA A 95 -0.37 -16.96 -7.97
CA ALA A 95 0.22 -18.29 -8.05
C ALA A 95 0.11 -18.80 -9.50
N VAL A 96 1.20 -19.35 -10.04
CA VAL A 96 1.21 -19.96 -11.37
C VAL A 96 0.29 -21.20 -11.31
N LYS A 97 -0.95 -21.08 -11.78
CA LYS A 97 -1.87 -22.22 -11.90
C LYS A 97 -1.49 -23.05 -13.15
N PRO A 98 -1.40 -24.39 -13.10
CA PRO A 98 -1.50 -25.21 -14.30
C PRO A 98 -2.88 -25.00 -14.96
N ALA A 99 -2.96 -25.03 -16.29
CA ALA A 99 -4.12 -24.59 -17.06
C ALA A 99 -5.40 -25.50 -16.99
N ALA A 100 -6.57 -24.83 -16.98
CA ALA A 100 -7.96 -25.23 -17.35
C ALA A 100 -8.76 -26.17 -16.41
N LYS A 101 -10.06 -25.99 -16.08
CA LYS A 101 -11.28 -25.58 -16.85
C LYS A 101 -12.33 -24.81 -15.98
N LYS A 102 -13.24 -24.03 -16.63
CA LYS A 102 -14.30 -23.10 -16.12
C LYS A 102 -15.61 -23.83 -15.67
N PRO A 103 -16.54 -23.22 -14.87
CA PRO A 103 -17.74 -22.55 -15.45
C PRO A 103 -18.25 -21.30 -14.66
N ALA A 104 -18.50 -20.15 -15.31
CA ALA A 104 -19.82 -19.54 -15.58
C ALA A 104 -20.50 -18.78 -14.40
N ALA A 105 -20.40 -17.45 -14.37
CA ALA A 105 -21.13 -16.59 -13.42
C ALA A 105 -22.46 -16.09 -14.03
N LYS A 106 -23.58 -16.43 -13.38
CA LYS A 106 -24.89 -15.81 -13.60
C LYS A 106 -24.92 -14.43 -12.93
N LYS A 107 -25.40 -13.43 -13.67
CA LYS A 107 -25.69 -12.06 -13.23
C LYS A 107 -27.00 -12.04 -12.45
N ALA A 108 -27.00 -11.51 -11.23
CA ALA A 108 -28.21 -11.17 -10.49
C ALA A 108 -28.17 -9.69 -10.05
N THR A 109 -29.31 -9.05 -10.21
CA THR A 109 -29.58 -7.62 -10.34
C THR A 109 -29.79 -6.89 -9.00
N ALA A 110 -29.36 -5.63 -8.93
CA ALA A 110 -29.65 -4.68 -7.85
C ALA A 110 -31.15 -4.32 -7.78
N LYS A 111 -31.69 -4.15 -6.57
CA LYS A 111 -32.99 -3.51 -6.31
C LYS A 111 -32.80 -2.34 -5.34
N LYS A 112 -33.07 -1.14 -5.84
CA LYS A 112 -33.14 0.16 -5.14
C LYS A 112 -34.37 0.19 -4.24
N SER A 113 -34.27 0.70 -3.02
CA SER A 113 -35.44 1.04 -2.20
C SER A 113 -35.36 2.51 -1.78
N SER A 114 -36.28 3.28 -2.33
CA SER A 114 -36.61 4.67 -1.96
C SER A 114 -37.78 4.64 -0.97
N ASN A 115 -37.64 5.29 0.18
CA ASN A 115 -38.68 5.36 1.20
C ASN A 115 -39.56 6.60 0.96
N GLY A 116 -40.83 6.38 0.56
CA GLY A 116 -41.86 7.41 0.46
C GLY A 116 -42.99 7.11 1.44
N LYS A 117 -43.25 8.03 2.38
CA LYS A 117 -44.26 7.95 3.44
C LYS A 117 -45.48 8.76 3.00
N ALA A 118 -46.62 8.11 2.81
CA ALA A 118 -47.91 8.74 2.56
C ALA A 118 -48.82 8.58 3.80
N LYS A 119 -49.56 9.63 4.12
CA LYS A 119 -50.86 9.57 4.78
C LYS A 119 -51.91 9.99 3.76
#